data_AF-A0A4Q9PCY4-F1
#
_entry.id   AF-A0A4Q9PCY4-F1
#
_cell.length_a   1.000
_cell.length_b   1.000
_cell.length_c   1.000
_cell.angle_alpha   90.00
_cell.angle_beta   90.00
_cell.angle_gamma   90.00
#
_symmetry.space_group_name_H-M   'P 1'
#
loop_
_entity.id
_entity.type
_entity.pdbx_description
1 polymer ?
#
loop_
_entity_poly.entity_id
_entity_poly.type
_entity_poly.pdbx_seq_one_letter_code
_entity_poly.pdbx_strand_id
1 'polypeptide(L)'
;MLLEAARVDAKNRRKYDSSQARHIMTEKCKEKTGLTPYQEQLDLAECMLLGLDATCIAGTGWGKTLPFVLPLFVSPRKIIIIISPLNALEADQAARFQKMGFRTIALNGTTYSMDVEKVRLNSCLRNWYTPPLTVVAGSQAR
;
A
#
# COMPACT_ATOMS: atom_id res chain seq x y z
N MET A 1 17.06 -0.31 -14.80
CA MET A 1 17.90 -1.53 -14.89
C MET A 1 17.55 -2.58 -13.83
N LEU A 2 17.32 -2.25 -12.56
CA LEU A 2 16.90 -3.26 -11.56
C LEU A 2 15.44 -3.70 -11.71
N LEU A 3 14.51 -2.74 -11.80
CA LEU A 3 13.08 -3.02 -11.95
C LEU A 3 12.77 -3.80 -13.24
N GLU A 4 13.39 -3.44 -14.37
CA GLU A 4 13.23 -4.18 -15.62
C GLU A 4 13.71 -5.63 -15.51
N ALA A 5 14.87 -5.86 -14.89
CA ALA A 5 15.37 -7.22 -14.67
C ALA A 5 14.40 -8.03 -13.80
N ALA A 6 13.86 -7.41 -12.75
CA ALA A 6 12.87 -8.04 -11.88
C ALA A 6 11.54 -8.34 -12.60
N ARG A 7 11.09 -7.47 -13.51
CA ARG A 7 9.91 -7.73 -14.36
C ARG A 7 10.13 -8.95 -15.24
N VAL A 8 11.29 -9.05 -15.90
CA VAL A 8 11.64 -10.19 -16.75
C VAL A 8 11.70 -11.49 -15.93
N ASP A 9 12.37 -11.45 -14.77
CA ASP A 9 12.47 -12.62 -13.88
C ASP A 9 11.08 -13.06 -13.37
N ALA A 10 10.25 -12.11 -12.93
CA ALA A 10 8.90 -12.40 -12.43
C ALA A 10 7.97 -12.93 -13.53
N LYS A 11 8.10 -12.44 -14.78
CA LYS A 11 7.38 -12.99 -15.92
C LYS A 11 7.73 -14.47 -16.14
N ASN A 12 9.02 -14.80 -16.08
CA ASN A 12 9.50 -16.16 -16.31
C ASN A 12 9.17 -17.11 -15.15
N ARG A 13 9.35 -16.68 -13.90
CA ARG A 13 9.22 -17.56 -12.72
C ARG A 13 7.81 -17.59 -12.13
N ARG A 14 7.08 -16.48 -12.14
CA ARG A 14 5.81 -16.29 -11.43
C ARG A 14 4.63 -16.04 -12.36
N LYS A 15 4.84 -16.08 -13.69
CA LYS A 15 3.85 -15.69 -14.71
C LYS A 15 3.27 -14.30 -14.44
N TYR A 16 4.08 -13.39 -13.90
CA TYR A 16 3.67 -12.02 -13.62
C TYR A 16 3.63 -11.20 -14.91
N ASP A 17 2.54 -10.45 -15.11
CA ASP A 17 2.40 -9.50 -16.23
C ASP A 17 2.43 -8.06 -15.69
N SER A 18 3.55 -7.38 -15.95
CA SER A 18 3.77 -5.98 -15.59
C SER A 18 2.75 -5.04 -16.22
N SER A 19 2.49 -5.20 -17.53
CA SER A 19 1.57 -4.34 -18.27
C SER A 19 0.15 -4.48 -17.72
N GLN A 20 -0.29 -5.71 -17.46
CA GLN A 20 -1.60 -5.97 -16.87
C GLN A 20 -1.69 -5.39 -15.46
N ALA A 21 -0.68 -5.60 -14.60
CA ALA A 21 -0.68 -5.07 -13.25
C ALA A 21 -0.73 -3.53 -13.25
N ARG A 22 0.06 -2.86 -14.09
CA ARG A 22 0.05 -1.39 -14.22
C ARG A 22 -1.29 -0.87 -14.74
N HIS A 23 -1.90 -1.58 -15.68
CA HIS A 23 -3.22 -1.25 -16.19
C HIS A 23 -4.29 -1.33 -15.09
N ILE A 24 -4.30 -2.42 -14.31
CA ILE A 24 -5.21 -2.59 -13.16
C ILE A 24 -5.01 -1.47 -12.13
N MET A 25 -3.75 -1.17 -11.77
CA MET A 25 -3.44 -0.09 -10.82
C MET A 25 -3.95 1.27 -11.32
N THR A 26 -3.76 1.57 -12.60
CA THR A 26 -4.18 2.82 -13.22
C THR A 26 -5.70 2.95 -13.25
N GLU A 27 -6.39 1.93 -13.78
CA GLU A 27 -7.86 1.92 -13.89
C GLU A 27 -8.52 2.04 -12.51
N LYS A 28 -8.08 1.22 -11.54
CA LYS A 28 -8.65 1.24 -10.19
C LYS A 28 -8.32 2.51 -9.43
N CYS A 29 -7.13 3.07 -9.61
CA CYS A 29 -6.79 4.37 -9.05
C CYS A 29 -7.73 5.46 -9.57
N LYS A 30 -7.94 5.49 -10.89
CA LYS A 30 -8.84 6.47 -11.53
C LYS A 30 -10.28 6.30 -11.07
N GLU A 31 -10.77 5.06 -10.98
CA GLU A 31 -12.11 4.74 -10.48
C GLU A 31 -12.34 5.23 -9.04
N LYS A 32 -11.36 5.00 -8.14
CA LYS A 32 -11.52 5.28 -6.70
C LYS A 32 -11.14 6.70 -6.29
N THR A 33 -10.28 7.37 -7.03
CA THR A 33 -9.69 8.65 -6.61
C THR A 33 -9.90 9.78 -7.63
N GLY A 34 -10.28 9.45 -8.87
CA GLY A 34 -10.31 10.40 -9.99
C GLY A 34 -8.92 10.79 -10.50
N LEU A 35 -7.84 10.27 -9.92
CA LEU A 35 -6.46 10.60 -10.28
C LEU A 35 -5.85 9.53 -11.17
N THR A 36 -5.01 9.98 -12.11
CA THR A 36 -4.15 9.09 -12.91
C THR A 36 -2.75 9.06 -12.28
N PRO A 37 -2.24 7.89 -11.87
CA PRO A 37 -0.91 7.79 -11.26
C PRO A 37 0.20 8.12 -12.27
N TYR A 38 1.28 8.74 -11.80
CA TYR A 38 2.49 8.96 -12.60
C TYR A 38 3.25 7.64 -12.85
N GLN A 39 4.08 7.62 -13.88
CA GLN A 39 4.85 6.42 -14.24
C GLN A 39 5.79 5.99 -13.11
N GLU A 40 6.41 6.96 -12.44
CA GLU A 40 7.32 6.74 -11.32
C GLU A 40 6.59 6.23 -10.06
N GLN A 41 5.33 6.63 -9.88
CA GLN A 41 4.48 6.11 -8.80
C GLN A 41 4.12 4.63 -9.06
N LEU A 42 3.82 4.29 -10.31
CA LEU A 42 3.58 2.91 -10.73
C LEU A 42 4.84 2.06 -10.59
N ASP A 43 6.02 2.61 -10.88
CA ASP A 43 7.30 1.91 -10.70
C ASP A 43 7.57 1.56 -9.24
N LEU A 44 7.34 2.50 -8.31
CA LEU A 44 7.46 2.22 -6.86
C LEU A 44 6.46 1.18 -6.39
N ALA A 45 5.21 1.28 -6.83
CA ALA A 45 4.18 0.30 -6.51
C ALA A 45 4.56 -1.10 -7.03
N GLU A 46 5.12 -1.16 -8.23
CA GLU A 46 5.55 -2.41 -8.82
C GLU A 46 6.78 -3.01 -8.13
N CYS A 47 7.74 -2.18 -7.68
CA CYS A 47 8.81 -2.63 -6.79
C CYS A 47 8.24 -3.36 -5.56
N MET A 48 7.20 -2.81 -4.91
CA MET A 48 6.53 -3.47 -3.77
C MET A 48 5.83 -4.78 -4.17
N LEU A 49 5.24 -4.84 -5.37
CA LEU A 49 4.61 -6.08 -5.87
C LEU A 49 5.64 -7.20 -6.10
N LEU A 50 6.81 -6.84 -6.63
CA LEU A 50 7.89 -7.74 -6.98
C LEU A 50 8.78 -8.12 -5.78
N GLY A 51 8.72 -7.35 -4.69
CA GLY A 51 9.53 -7.57 -3.48
C GLY A 51 10.91 -6.93 -3.57
N LEU A 52 11.01 -5.77 -4.24
CA LEU A 52 12.22 -4.97 -4.33
C LEU A 52 12.17 -3.82 -3.33
N ASP A 53 13.30 -3.55 -2.70
CA ASP A 53 13.50 -2.32 -1.93
C ASP A 53 13.67 -1.13 -2.88
N ALA A 54 12.96 -0.04 -2.58
CA ALA A 54 13.00 1.17 -3.38
C ALA A 54 13.05 2.40 -2.48
N THR A 55 13.86 3.39 -2.89
CA THR A 55 13.93 4.70 -2.25
C THR A 55 13.47 5.76 -3.24
N CYS A 56 12.58 6.66 -2.80
CA CYS A 56 12.08 7.76 -3.63
C CYS A 56 12.31 9.09 -2.91
N ILE A 57 12.96 10.02 -3.61
CA ILE A 57 13.05 11.42 -3.20
C ILE A 57 12.05 12.19 -4.06
N ALA A 58 11.06 12.78 -3.41
CA ALA A 58 9.99 13.51 -4.07
C ALA A 58 9.66 14.80 -3.32
N GLY A 59 9.20 15.83 -4.03
CA GLY A 59 8.71 17.06 -3.41
C GLY A 59 7.33 16.91 -2.79
N THR A 60 6.85 17.98 -2.14
CA THR A 60 5.43 18.12 -1.77
C THR A 60 4.56 18.16 -3.04
N GLY A 61 3.33 17.65 -2.97
CA GLY A 61 2.41 17.62 -4.11
C GLY A 61 2.66 16.48 -5.11
N TRP A 62 3.78 15.75 -5.01
CA TRP A 62 4.07 14.59 -5.86
C TRP A 62 3.14 13.39 -5.63
N GLY A 63 2.33 13.40 -4.56
CA GLY A 63 1.42 12.29 -4.25
C GLY A 63 2.12 11.07 -3.64
N LYS A 64 3.10 11.29 -2.74
CA LYS A 64 3.91 10.26 -2.05
C LYS A 64 3.11 9.12 -1.45
N THR A 65 1.87 9.38 -1.05
CA THR A 65 0.97 8.41 -0.42
C THR A 65 0.41 7.39 -1.42
N LEU A 66 0.21 7.79 -2.68
CA LEU A 66 -0.47 6.96 -3.68
C LEU A 66 0.27 5.65 -4.02
N PRO A 67 1.61 5.64 -4.21
CA PRO A 67 2.36 4.40 -4.46
C PRO A 67 2.15 3.29 -3.43
N PHE A 68 1.87 3.63 -2.16
CA PHE A 68 1.66 2.62 -1.12
C PHE A 68 0.33 1.88 -1.26
N VAL A 69 -0.69 2.45 -1.92
CA VAL A 69 -1.99 1.79 -2.07
C VAL A 69 -2.21 1.11 -3.42
N LEU A 70 -1.49 1.56 -4.46
CA LEU A 70 -1.60 0.97 -5.80
C LEU A 70 -1.41 -0.57 -5.82
N PRO A 71 -0.45 -1.17 -5.08
CA PRO A 71 -0.27 -2.63 -5.07
C PRO A 71 -1.50 -3.40 -4.55
N LEU A 72 -2.32 -2.78 -3.69
CA LEU A 72 -3.50 -3.42 -3.12
C LEU A 72 -4.62 -3.64 -4.14
N PHE A 73 -4.63 -2.88 -5.25
CA PHE A 73 -5.57 -3.09 -6.35
C PHE A 73 -5.26 -4.37 -7.15
N VAL A 74 -3.99 -4.76 -7.22
CA VAL A 74 -3.55 -5.98 -7.92
C VAL A 74 -3.55 -7.19 -6.99
N SER A 75 -3.16 -7.00 -5.74
CA SER A 75 -3.02 -8.07 -4.76
C SER A 75 -3.87 -7.78 -3.50
N PRO A 76 -5.20 -7.97 -3.56
CA PRO A 76 -6.12 -7.62 -2.48
C PRO A 76 -6.04 -8.56 -1.27
N ARG A 77 -5.02 -9.42 -1.17
CA ARG A 77 -4.69 -10.23 0.00
C ARG A 77 -3.43 -9.74 0.73
N LYS A 78 -2.68 -8.81 0.13
CA LYS A 78 -1.47 -8.25 0.72
C LYS A 78 -1.84 -7.22 1.80
N ILE A 79 -0.98 -7.12 2.80
CA ILE A 79 -1.06 -6.14 3.86
C ILE A 79 0.12 -5.20 3.69
N ILE A 80 -0.13 -3.90 3.77
CA ILE A 80 0.88 -2.85 3.67
C ILE A 80 0.91 -2.12 5.00
N ILE A 81 2.11 -2.03 5.57
CA ILE A 81 2.36 -1.32 6.83
C ILE A 81 3.09 -0.04 6.47
N ILE A 82 2.47 1.10 6.79
CA ILE A 82 3.01 2.43 6.55
C ILE A 82 3.47 2.99 7.89
N ILE A 83 4.78 3.19 8.03
CA ILE A 83 5.40 3.75 9.23
C ILE A 83 5.62 5.24 8.99
N SER A 84 5.01 6.11 9.80
CA SER A 84 5.11 7.56 9.64
C SER A 84 5.29 8.24 10.99
N PRO A 85 6.29 9.12 11.19
CA PRO A 85 6.50 9.77 12.48
C PRO A 85 5.42 10.80 12.87
N LEU A 86 4.50 11.17 11.97
CA LEU A 86 3.49 12.20 12.21
C LEU A 86 2.12 11.62 12.63
N ASN A 87 1.80 11.68 13.93
CA ASN A 87 0.52 11.29 14.52
C ASN A 87 -0.71 12.01 13.92
N ALA A 88 -0.57 13.30 13.57
CA ALA A 88 -1.70 14.13 13.16
C ALA A 88 -2.32 13.75 11.80
N LEU A 89 -1.66 12.90 11.02
CA LEU A 89 -2.09 12.53 9.66
C LEU A 89 -2.65 11.11 9.54
N GLU A 90 -2.57 10.29 10.58
CA GLU A 90 -2.89 8.86 10.46
C GLU A 90 -4.38 8.61 10.30
N ALA A 91 -5.20 9.32 11.08
CA ALA A 91 -6.65 9.23 10.98
C ALA A 91 -7.15 9.71 9.60
N ASP A 92 -6.56 10.78 9.06
CA ASP A 92 -6.90 11.29 7.74
C ASP A 92 -6.44 10.32 6.62
N GLN A 93 -5.24 9.75 6.73
CA GLN A 93 -4.78 8.72 5.80
C GLN A 93 -5.67 7.47 5.86
N ALA A 94 -5.99 7.00 7.07
CA ALA A 94 -6.88 5.86 7.26
C ALA A 94 -8.27 6.12 6.67
N ALA A 95 -8.84 7.30 6.92
CA ALA A 95 -10.12 7.68 6.34
C ALA A 95 -10.07 7.76 4.80
N ARG A 96 -8.99 8.30 4.22
CA ARG A 96 -8.79 8.33 2.76
C ARG A 96 -8.71 6.92 2.17
N PHE A 97 -7.97 6.01 2.82
CA PHE A 97 -7.83 4.64 2.36
C PHE A 97 -9.13 3.83 2.52
N GLN A 98 -9.89 4.07 3.57
CA GLN A 98 -11.24 3.53 3.75
C GLN A 98 -12.18 4.02 2.65
N LYS A 99 -12.14 5.31 2.28
CA LYS A 99 -12.89 5.86 1.14
C LYS A 99 -12.51 5.21 -0.20
N MET A 100 -11.25 4.78 -0.35
CA MET A 100 -10.80 4.02 -1.52
C MET A 100 -11.26 2.54 -1.51
N GLY A 101 -11.95 2.10 -0.46
CA GLY A 101 -12.48 0.74 -0.31
C GLY A 101 -11.54 -0.24 0.40
N PHE A 102 -10.46 0.26 1.02
CA PHE A 102 -9.51 -0.58 1.75
C PHE A 102 -9.82 -0.64 3.24
N ARG A 103 -9.71 -1.83 3.84
CA ARG A 103 -9.75 -1.97 5.29
C ARG A 103 -8.46 -1.42 5.88
N THR A 104 -8.58 -0.28 6.57
CA THR A 104 -7.43 0.43 7.12
C THR A 104 -7.64 0.71 8.59
N ILE A 105 -6.59 0.53 9.38
CA ILE A 105 -6.54 0.89 10.79
C ILE A 105 -5.31 1.73 11.06
N ALA A 106 -5.50 2.87 11.72
CA ALA A 106 -4.41 3.63 12.33
C ALA A 106 -4.08 3.00 13.69
N LEU A 107 -2.82 2.64 13.89
CA LEU A 107 -2.27 2.09 15.13
C LEU A 107 -1.33 3.12 15.75
N ASN A 108 -1.76 3.74 16.82
CA ASN A 108 -0.93 4.65 17.60
C ASN A 108 -0.81 4.15 19.05
N GLY A 109 0.06 4.79 19.84
CA GLY A 109 0.29 4.44 21.24
C GLY A 109 -0.95 4.57 22.15
N THR A 110 -2.05 5.19 21.69
CA THR A 110 -3.30 5.36 22.45
C THR A 110 -4.44 4.42 22.00
N THR A 111 -4.39 3.86 20.78
CA THR A 111 -5.40 2.95 20.19
C THR A 111 -5.04 1.46 20.35
N TYR A 112 -3.94 1.15 21.06
CA TYR A 112 -3.36 -0.19 21.13
C TYR A 112 -4.28 -1.28 21.70
N SER A 113 -5.34 -0.95 22.46
CA SER A 113 -6.06 -1.97 23.26
C SER A 113 -7.42 -2.45 22.76
N MET A 114 -8.11 -1.78 21.81
CA MET A 114 -9.50 -2.16 21.46
C MET A 114 -9.74 -2.47 19.98
N ASP A 115 -9.00 -1.88 19.02
CA ASP A 115 -9.28 -2.07 17.59
C ASP A 115 -8.39 -3.12 16.91
N VAL A 116 -7.24 -3.45 17.51
CA VAL A 116 -6.29 -4.45 16.98
C VAL A 116 -6.92 -5.85 16.97
N GLU A 117 -7.78 -6.16 17.95
CA GLU A 117 -8.45 -7.46 18.07
C GLU A 117 -9.50 -7.71 16.98
N LYS A 118 -10.11 -6.65 16.43
CA LYS A 118 -11.14 -6.75 15.37
C LYS A 118 -10.54 -7.03 14.00
N VAL A 119 -9.29 -6.63 13.75
CA VAL A 119 -8.59 -7.06 12.55
C VAL A 119 -7.99 -8.42 12.83
N ARG A 120 -8.66 -9.44 12.28
CA ARG A 120 -8.18 -10.81 12.09
C ARG A 120 -6.89 -10.84 11.23
N LEU A 121 -5.84 -10.21 11.71
CA LEU A 121 -4.45 -10.47 11.33
C LEU A 121 -4.13 -11.83 11.94
N ASN A 122 -4.52 -12.89 11.25
CA ASN A 122 -4.18 -14.24 11.66
C ASN A 122 -2.66 -14.28 11.93
N SER A 123 -2.32 -14.47 13.22
CA SER A 123 -1.07 -15.01 13.76
C SER A 123 0.24 -14.20 13.75
N CYS A 124 0.38 -13.01 13.14
CA CYS A 124 1.71 -12.38 13.02
C CYS A 124 2.08 -11.23 13.97
N LEU A 125 1.17 -10.66 14.76
CA LEU A 125 1.50 -9.48 15.58
C LEU A 125 1.11 -9.71 17.05
N ARG A 126 1.90 -10.52 17.77
CA ARG A 126 1.92 -10.50 19.23
C ARG A 126 3.18 -9.72 19.63
N ASN A 127 2.99 -8.59 20.32
CA ASN A 127 4.02 -7.71 20.91
C ASN A 127 4.79 -6.79 19.94
N TRP A 128 4.15 -5.70 19.48
CA TRP A 128 4.88 -4.64 18.80
C TRP A 128 4.45 -3.25 19.31
N TYR A 129 5.33 -2.59 20.06
CA TYR A 129 5.15 -1.22 20.54
C TYR A 129 5.96 -0.27 19.65
N THR A 130 5.32 0.64 18.92
CA THR A 130 6.03 1.62 18.07
C THR A 130 5.33 2.97 17.98
N PRO A 131 6.08 4.04 17.64
CA PRO A 131 5.55 5.35 17.20
C PRO A 131 4.50 5.20 16.08
N PRO A 132 3.70 6.24 15.78
CA PRO A 132 2.57 6.22 14.82
C PRO A 132 2.76 5.27 13.63
N LEU A 133 1.92 4.24 13.56
CA LEU A 133 1.86 3.27 12.48
C LEU A 133 0.48 3.30 11.83
N THR A 134 0.40 3.40 10.50
CA THR A 134 -0.85 3.16 9.77
C THR A 134 -0.78 1.81 9.07
N VAL A 135 -1.65 0.87 9.46
CA VAL A 135 -1.74 -0.45 8.83
C VAL A 135 -2.88 -0.46 7.82
N VAL A 136 -2.53 -0.68 6.55
CA VAL A 136 -3.47 -0.77 5.44
C VAL A 136 -3.56 -2.22 5.00
N ALA A 137 -4.67 -2.90 5.31
CA ALA A 137 -4.90 -4.24 4.84
C ALA A 137 -5.68 -4.21 3.52
N GLY A 138 -5.06 -4.71 2.45
CA GLY A 138 -5.77 -5.07 1.23
C GLY A 138 -6.78 -6.14 1.57
N SER A 139 -8.03 -5.76 1.65
CA SER A 139 -9.18 -6.64 1.54
C SER A 139 -10.31 -5.72 1.18
N GLN A 140 -10.75 -5.83 -0.07
CA GLN A 140 -11.95 -5.16 -0.54
C GLN A 140 -13.08 -5.50 0.43
N ALA A 141 -13.71 -4.47 1.01
CA ALA A 141 -14.95 -4.68 1.76
C ALA A 141 -15.97 -5.30 0.78
N ARG A 142 -16.57 -6.42 1.19
CA ARG A 142 -17.64 -7.07 0.43
C ARG A 142 -18.88 -6.20 0.42
#